data_AF-A0A5N1IME1-F1
#
_entry.id   AF-A0A5N1IME1-F1
#
_cell.length_a   1.000
_cell.length_b   1.000
_cell.length_c   1.000
_cell.angle_alpha   90.00
_cell.angle_beta   90.00
_cell.angle_gamma   90.00
#
_symmetry.space_group_name_H-M   'P 1'
#
loop_
_entity.id
_entity.type
_entity.pdbx_description
1 polymer ?
#
loop_
_entity_poly.entity_id
_entity_poly.type
_entity_poly.pdbx_seq_one_letter_code
_entity_poly.pdbx_strand_id
1 'polypeptide(L)'
;MVTVTGFKTKNTTEGKAFNVLILQGDLEFIPSKTTGKFYATARTCSISCTFNEVVCEGLIGKTLPGAIEKMQCEPYDYTVKETGEVIKLDYSYYYNPNPKTVEQEVFQVKVAA
;
A
#
# COMPACT_ATOMS: atom_id res chain seq x y z
N MET A 1 11.80 -0.62 3.12
CA MET A 1 11.13 -1.08 4.37
C MET A 1 9.75 -0.44 4.42
N VAL A 2 8.87 -0.86 5.33
CA VAL A 2 7.57 -0.17 5.50
C VAL A 2 7.38 0.28 6.93
N THR A 3 6.71 1.40 7.14
CA THR A 3 6.45 1.98 8.46
C THR A 3 4.96 2.00 8.72
N VAL A 4 4.54 1.61 9.92
CA VAL A 4 3.15 1.77 10.36
C VAL A 4 2.91 3.25 10.68
N THR A 5 2.06 3.92 9.92
CA THR A 5 1.77 5.35 10.11
C THR A 5 0.44 5.61 10.83
N GLY A 6 -0.40 4.59 10.94
CA GLY A 6 -1.66 4.69 11.67
C GLY A 6 -2.50 3.42 11.58
N PHE A 7 -3.74 3.49 12.02
CA PHE A 7 -4.72 2.42 11.88
C PHE A 7 -6.12 2.98 11.65
N LYS A 8 -7.04 2.15 11.15
CA LYS A 8 -8.47 2.45 10.99
C LYS A 8 -9.29 1.24 11.39
N THR A 9 -10.44 1.47 11.99
CA THR A 9 -11.43 0.42 12.26
C THR A 9 -12.36 0.31 11.05
N LYS A 10 -12.52 -0.90 10.52
CA LYS A 10 -13.45 -1.23 9.43
C LYS A 10 -14.47 -2.25 9.92
N ASN A 11 -15.66 -2.21 9.35
CA ASN A 11 -16.72 -3.17 9.63
C ASN A 11 -16.86 -4.13 8.45
N THR A 12 -16.99 -5.43 8.73
CA THR A 12 -17.40 -6.40 7.72
C THR A 12 -18.88 -6.22 7.37
N THR A 13 -19.30 -6.80 6.25
CA THR A 13 -20.72 -6.92 5.88
C THR A 13 -21.56 -7.65 6.95
N GLU A 14 -20.94 -8.49 7.78
CA GLU A 14 -21.57 -9.18 8.90
C GLU A 14 -21.59 -8.36 10.21
N GLY A 15 -21.15 -7.10 10.19
CA GLY A 15 -21.17 -6.21 11.36
C GLY A 15 -20.05 -6.44 12.37
N LYS A 16 -19.04 -7.27 12.06
CA LYS A 16 -17.86 -7.44 12.91
C LYS A 16 -16.84 -6.33 12.63
N ALA A 17 -16.47 -5.59 13.66
CA ALA A 17 -15.41 -4.59 13.57
C ALA A 17 -14.04 -5.28 13.59
N PHE A 18 -13.13 -4.85 12.71
CA PHE A 18 -11.74 -5.26 12.68
C PHE A 18 -10.84 -4.06 12.38
N ASN A 19 -9.61 -4.11 12.88
CA ASN A 19 -8.64 -3.05 12.68
C ASN A 19 -7.80 -3.30 11.44
N VAL A 20 -7.47 -2.22 10.73
CA VAL A 20 -6.52 -2.23 9.63
C VAL A 20 -5.38 -1.26 9.94
N LEU A 21 -4.15 -1.73 9.78
CA LEU A 21 -2.95 -0.89 9.89
C LEU A 21 -2.70 -0.18 8.57
N ILE A 22 -2.32 1.08 8.63
CA ILE A 22 -1.87 1.88 7.49
C ILE A 22 -0.36 1.77 7.44
N LEU A 23 0.15 1.26 6.33
CA LEU A 23 1.56 1.12 6.06
C LEU A 23 1.98 2.15 5.02
N GLN A 24 3.13 2.77 5.25
CA GLN A 24 3.78 3.67 4.33
C GLN A 24 5.13 3.09 3.92
N GLY A 25 5.41 3.10 2.63
CA GLY A 25 6.68 2.65 2.07
C GLY A 25 7.77 3.70 2.18
N ASP A 26 8.86 3.46 1.47
CA ASP A 26 9.99 4.38 1.38
C ASP A 26 9.61 5.65 0.60
N LEU A 27 10.47 6.68 0.74
CA LEU A 27 10.32 7.96 0.06
C LEU A 27 10.53 7.82 -1.45
N GLU A 28 9.57 8.28 -2.24
CA GLU A 28 9.62 8.34 -3.70
C GLU A 28 9.53 9.81 -4.16
N PHE A 29 10.26 10.17 -5.22
CA PHE A 29 10.15 11.49 -5.85
C PHE A 29 9.42 11.35 -7.19
N ILE A 30 8.26 12.00 -7.30
CA ILE A 30 7.47 11.98 -8.54
C ILE A 30 7.44 13.39 -9.13
N PRO A 31 7.64 13.56 -10.44
CA PRO A 31 7.49 14.86 -11.09
C PRO A 31 6.01 15.29 -11.11
N SER A 32 5.73 16.52 -10.69
CA SER A 32 4.43 17.15 -10.83
C SER A 32 4.11 17.33 -12.31
N LYS A 33 2.97 16.77 -12.76
CA LYS A 33 2.51 16.93 -14.16
C LYS A 33 2.26 18.38 -14.55
N THR A 34 1.96 19.25 -13.58
CA THR A 34 1.61 20.66 -13.81
C THR A 34 2.83 21.57 -13.81
N THR A 35 3.79 21.34 -12.90
CA THR A 35 4.91 22.28 -12.68
C THR A 35 6.27 21.73 -13.08
N GLY A 36 6.38 20.43 -13.38
CA GLY A 36 7.65 19.75 -13.65
C GLY A 36 8.57 19.58 -12.43
N LYS A 37 8.20 20.12 -11.25
CA LYS A 37 8.97 19.96 -10.01
C LYS A 37 8.75 18.59 -9.40
N PHE A 38 9.80 17.98 -8.88
CA PHE A 38 9.69 16.76 -8.08
C PHE A 38 9.05 17.09 -6.73
N TYR A 39 8.08 16.28 -6.32
CA TYR A 39 7.56 16.28 -4.95
C TYR A 39 7.83 14.92 -4.33
N ALA A 40 8.13 14.96 -3.03
CA ALA A 40 8.30 13.76 -2.24
C ALA A 40 6.93 13.16 -1.92
N THR A 41 6.79 11.87 -2.13
CA THR A 41 5.60 11.09 -1.83
C THR A 41 6.02 9.72 -1.30
N ALA A 42 5.09 8.95 -0.77
CA ALA A 42 5.35 7.58 -0.37
C ALA A 42 4.12 6.74 -0.69
N ARG A 43 4.34 5.50 -1.12
CA ARG A 43 3.24 4.57 -1.35
C ARG A 43 2.60 4.21 -0.02
N THR A 44 1.28 4.09 -0.02
CA THR A 44 0.52 3.70 1.17
C THR A 44 -0.37 2.51 0.85
N CYS A 45 -0.45 1.56 1.77
CA CYS A 45 -1.40 0.46 1.69
C CYS A 45 -2.01 0.18 3.07
N SER A 46 -3.09 -0.60 3.12
CA SER A 46 -3.71 -1.02 4.38
C SER A 46 -3.69 -2.53 4.50
N ILE A 47 -3.28 -3.04 5.67
CA ILE A 47 -3.32 -4.47 5.99
C ILE A 47 -4.29 -4.72 7.14
N SER A 48 -5.11 -5.76 7.04
CA SER A 48 -5.97 -6.18 8.15
C SER A 48 -5.13 -6.80 9.26
N CYS A 49 -5.54 -6.56 10.50
CA CYS A 49 -4.91 -7.14 11.66
C CYS A 49 -5.96 -7.63 12.67
N THR A 50 -5.57 -8.59 13.49
CA THR A 50 -6.39 -9.16 14.56
C THR A 50 -6.22 -8.42 15.89
N PHE A 51 -5.44 -7.33 15.89
CA PHE A 51 -5.10 -6.58 17.09
C PHE A 51 -6.24 -5.64 17.52
N ASN A 52 -6.32 -5.38 18.83
CA ASN A 52 -7.19 -4.34 19.39
C ASN A 52 -6.55 -2.96 19.23
N GLU A 53 -7.31 -1.90 19.47
CA GLU A 53 -6.91 -0.50 19.23
C GLU A 53 -5.63 -0.13 19.99
N VAL A 54 -5.54 -0.53 21.27
CA VAL A 54 -4.37 -0.26 22.13
C VAL A 54 -3.08 -0.84 21.54
N VAL A 55 -3.13 -2.07 21.00
CA VAL A 55 -1.95 -2.68 20.37
C VAL A 55 -1.65 -1.98 19.05
N CYS A 56 -2.66 -1.63 18.25
CA CYS A 56 -2.48 -0.89 17.01
C CYS A 56 -1.79 0.46 17.24
N GLU A 57 -2.17 1.22 18.28
CA GLU A 57 -1.52 2.47 18.66
C GLU A 57 -0.04 2.26 19.00
N GLY A 58 0.28 1.22 19.76
CA GLY A 58 1.67 0.86 20.10
C GLY A 58 2.51 0.38 18.91
N LEU A 59 1.89 0.07 17.77
CA LEU A 59 2.59 -0.31 16.53
C LEU A 59 2.92 0.91 15.66
N ILE A 60 2.28 2.06 15.87
CA ILE A 60 2.56 3.28 15.09
C ILE A 60 4.03 3.68 15.28
N GLY A 61 4.71 3.98 14.17
CA GLY A 61 6.13 4.30 14.12
C GLY A 61 7.06 3.08 14.03
N LYS A 62 6.54 1.85 14.16
CA LYS A 62 7.36 0.65 13.94
C LYS A 62 7.61 0.41 12.45
N THR A 63 8.80 -0.07 12.15
CA THR A 63 9.21 -0.51 10.82
C THR A 63 9.07 -2.02 10.67
N LEU A 64 8.50 -2.46 9.55
CA LEU A 64 8.35 -3.86 9.17
C LEU A 64 9.25 -4.16 7.96
N PRO A 65 9.86 -5.36 7.91
CA PRO A 65 10.61 -5.81 6.74
C PRO A 65 9.67 -6.10 5.58
N GLY A 66 10.01 -5.63 4.38
CA GLY A 66 9.19 -5.81 3.18
C GLY A 66 9.10 -4.54 2.35
N ALA A 67 8.23 -4.56 1.34
CA ALA A 67 7.99 -3.45 0.43
C ALA A 67 6.51 -3.30 0.08
N ILE A 68 6.12 -2.12 -0.40
CA ILE A 68 4.80 -1.89 -0.98
C ILE A 68 4.92 -1.99 -2.49
N GLU A 69 4.31 -3.03 -3.05
CA GLU A 69 4.34 -3.34 -4.47
C GLU A 69 3.05 -2.89 -5.15
N LYS A 70 3.21 -2.47 -6.42
CA LYS A 70 2.09 -2.10 -7.28
C LYS A 70 1.65 -3.37 -8.02
N MET A 71 0.43 -3.82 -7.75
CA MET A 71 -0.16 -5.00 -8.41
C MET A 71 -1.23 -4.55 -9.39
N GLN A 72 -1.19 -5.08 -10.61
CA GLN A 72 -2.21 -4.83 -11.61
C GLN A 72 -3.49 -5.60 -11.24
N CYS A 73 -4.63 -4.94 -11.31
CA CYS A 73 -5.93 -5.51 -10.98
C CYS A 73 -6.98 -5.10 -12.01
N GLU A 74 -8.18 -5.66 -11.92
CA GLU A 74 -9.28 -5.23 -12.79
C GLU A 74 -9.52 -3.71 -12.61
N PRO A 75 -9.70 -2.96 -13.72
CA PRO A 75 -9.89 -1.52 -13.66
C PRO A 75 -11.10 -1.16 -12.79
N TYR A 76 -10.86 -0.36 -11.75
CA TYR A 76 -11.89 0.10 -10.84
C TYR A 76 -12.00 1.63 -10.87
N ASP A 77 -13.21 2.11 -10.64
CA ASP A 77 -13.50 3.53 -10.53
C ASP A 77 -13.06 4.02 -9.14
N TYR A 78 -12.07 4.90 -9.12
CA TYR A 78 -11.55 5.54 -7.92
C TYR A 78 -11.91 7.02 -7.91
N THR A 79 -12.69 7.43 -6.92
CA THR A 79 -12.96 8.86 -6.69
C THR A 79 -11.80 9.49 -5.94
N VAL A 80 -11.11 10.42 -6.59
CA VAL A 80 -10.08 11.25 -5.96
C VAL A 80 -10.74 12.15 -4.93
N LYS A 81 -10.43 11.95 -3.64
CA LYS A 81 -11.11 12.65 -2.54
C LYS A 81 -10.91 14.18 -2.55
N GLU A 82 -9.81 14.65 -3.13
CA GLU A 82 -9.49 16.08 -3.21
C GLU A 82 -10.23 16.79 -4.34
N THR A 83 -10.45 16.15 -5.48
CA THR A 83 -11.06 16.78 -6.66
C THR A 83 -12.49 16.32 -6.95
N GLY A 84 -12.92 15.19 -6.37
CA GLY A 84 -14.20 14.56 -6.68
C GLY A 84 -14.24 13.84 -8.03
N GLU A 85 -13.14 13.82 -8.78
CA GLU A 85 -13.06 13.16 -10.08
C GLU A 85 -12.98 11.64 -9.92
N VAL A 86 -13.78 10.93 -10.72
CA VAL A 86 -13.72 9.48 -10.83
C VAL A 86 -12.70 9.12 -11.90
N ILE A 87 -11.59 8.54 -11.50
CA ILE A 87 -10.55 8.03 -12.40
C ILE A 87 -10.58 6.51 -12.42
N LYS A 88 -10.29 5.90 -13.57
CA LYS A 88 -10.09 4.45 -13.65
C LYS A 88 -8.66 4.12 -13.25
N LEU A 89 -8.53 3.30 -12.20
CA LEU A 89 -7.25 2.74 -11.77
C LEU A 89 -7.25 1.23 -12.08
N ASP A 90 -6.23 0.78 -12.78
CA ASP A 90 -5.98 -0.62 -13.11
C ASP A 90 -4.91 -1.25 -12.19
N TYR A 91 -4.63 -0.61 -11.07
CA TYR A 91 -3.62 -1.06 -10.11
C TYR A 91 -4.00 -0.74 -8.69
N SER A 92 -3.50 -1.56 -7.76
CA SER A 92 -3.62 -1.35 -6.32
C SER A 92 -2.28 -1.64 -5.64
N TYR A 93 -2.06 -1.04 -4.47
CA TYR A 93 -0.83 -1.20 -3.70
C TYR A 93 -1.02 -2.24 -2.60
N TYR A 94 -0.11 -3.21 -2.54
CA TYR A 94 -0.12 -4.28 -1.55
C TYR A 94 1.20 -4.37 -0.83
N TYR A 95 1.14 -4.78 0.43
CA TYR A 95 2.32 -5.08 1.21
C TYR A 95 2.84 -6.48 0.85
N ASN A 96 4.10 -6.55 0.43
CA ASN A 96 4.82 -7.80 0.23
C ASN A 96 5.87 -7.98 1.34
N PRO A 97 5.71 -8.97 2.25
CA PRO A 97 6.70 -9.25 3.29
C PRO A 97 7.99 -9.88 2.74
N ASN A 98 7.94 -10.48 1.55
CA ASN A 98 9.08 -11.08 0.85
C ASN A 98 9.20 -10.48 -0.56
N PRO A 99 9.60 -9.20 -0.67
CA PRO A 99 9.78 -8.57 -1.98
C PRO A 99 10.76 -9.40 -2.79
N LYS A 100 10.34 -9.85 -3.97
CA LYS A 100 11.24 -10.57 -4.87
C LYS A 100 12.27 -9.57 -5.37
N THR A 101 13.54 -9.97 -5.33
CA THR A 101 14.57 -9.20 -6.04
C THR A 101 14.37 -9.36 -7.55
N VAL A 102 14.71 -8.33 -8.33
CA VAL A 102 14.67 -8.38 -9.80
C VAL A 102 15.40 -9.61 -10.37
N GLU A 103 16.42 -10.10 -9.68
CA GLU A 103 17.16 -11.31 -10.05
C GLU A 103 16.33 -12.60 -9.88
N GLN A 104 15.43 -12.65 -8.90
CA GLN A 104 14.57 -13.81 -8.65
C GLN A 104 13.41 -13.92 -9.64
N GLU A 105 12.86 -12.81 -10.14
CA GLU A 105 11.83 -12.84 -11.18
C GLU A 105 12.38 -13.33 -12.53
N VAL A 106 13.60 -12.91 -12.89
CA VAL A 106 14.24 -13.31 -14.16
C VAL A 106 14.56 -14.81 -14.19
N PHE A 107 14.90 -15.42 -13.05
CA PHE A 107 15.18 -16.85 -12.99
C PHE A 107 13.93 -17.73 -13.10
N GLN A 108 12.78 -17.32 -12.56
CA GLN A 108 11.54 -18.10 -12.70
C GLN A 108 11.05 -18.16 -14.15
N VAL A 109 11.19 -17.08 -14.91
CA VAL A 109 10.80 -17.03 -16.33
C VAL A 109 11.68 -17.97 -17.18
N LYS A 110 12.98 -18.10 -16.86
CA LYS A 110 13.90 -18.96 -17.62
C LYS A 110 13.74 -20.46 -17.36
N VAL A 111 13.16 -20.87 -16.22
CA VAL A 111 12.95 -22.30 -15.90
C VAL A 111 11.62 -22.81 -16.44
N ALA A 112 10.69 -21.91 -16.77
CA ALA A 112 9.38 -22.25 -17.34
C ALA A 112 9.33 -22.15 -18.88
N ALA A 113 10.45 -21.87 -19.55
CA ALA A 113 10.57 -21.72 -21.00
C ALA A 113 11.36 -22.86 -21.64
#